data_AF-A0A844WXY9-F1
#
_entry.id   AF-A0A844WXY9-F1
#
_cell.length_a   1.000
_cell.length_b   1.000
_cell.length_c   1.000
_cell.angle_alpha   90.00
_cell.angle_beta   90.00
_cell.angle_gamma   90.00
#
_symmetry.space_group_name_H-M   'P 1'
#
loop_
_entity.id
_entity.type
_entity.pdbx_description
1 polymer ?
#
loop_
_entity_poly.entity_id
_entity_poly.type
_entity_poly.pdbx_seq_one_letter_code
_entity_poly.pdbx_strand_id
1 'polypeptide(L)'
;MITFQKTILLTSLLLSIVSINCHAQSPVVSCPATFSDGHHVYQLDNAKLFDGPICNKVDLVPEFKKEKVIWELTPQIKPYLVCEYAGTNHYIVLYAKGAAYCERYEAPVQAHCMS
;
A
#
# COMPACT_ATOMS: atom_id res chain seq x y z
N MET A 1 -5.95 -41.77 -45.61
CA MET A 1 -5.89 -40.29 -45.59
C MET A 1 -6.64 -39.77 -44.36
N ILE A 2 -6.08 -39.90 -43.15
CA ILE A 2 -6.52 -39.15 -41.95
C ILE A 2 -5.32 -39.03 -41.01
N THR A 3 -4.37 -38.16 -41.35
CA THR A 3 -3.18 -37.88 -40.51
C THR A 3 -2.88 -36.39 -40.45
N PHE A 4 -3.90 -35.54 -40.42
CA PHE A 4 -3.74 -34.07 -40.35
C PHE A 4 -4.42 -33.41 -39.14
N GLN A 5 -5.24 -34.15 -38.40
CA GLN A 5 -6.12 -33.56 -37.37
C GLN A 5 -5.49 -33.49 -35.97
N LYS A 6 -4.47 -34.33 -35.68
CA LYS A 6 -3.78 -34.34 -34.37
C LYS A 6 -2.73 -33.23 -34.24
N THR A 7 -2.14 -32.78 -35.34
CA THR A 7 -1.02 -31.83 -35.30
C THR A 7 -1.47 -30.39 -35.06
N ILE A 8 -2.70 -30.04 -35.49
CA ILE A 8 -3.27 -28.69 -35.35
C ILE A 8 -3.69 -28.39 -33.91
N LEU A 9 -4.09 -29.42 -33.14
CA LEU A 9 -4.56 -29.23 -31.77
C LEU A 9 -3.42 -28.87 -30.80
N LEU A 10 -2.20 -29.37 -31.04
CA LEU A 10 -1.04 -29.10 -30.19
C LEU A 10 -0.51 -27.67 -30.33
N THR A 11 -0.58 -27.09 -31.53
CA THR A 11 -0.08 -25.72 -31.75
C THR A 11 -0.98 -24.67 -31.08
N SER A 12 -2.30 -24.89 -31.06
CA SER A 12 -3.25 -23.99 -30.37
C SER A 12 -3.04 -23.94 -28.86
N LEU A 13 -2.66 -25.07 -28.26
CA LEU A 13 -2.47 -25.18 -26.82
C LEU A 13 -1.20 -24.47 -26.33
N LEU A 14 -0.17 -24.40 -27.18
CA LEU A 14 1.11 -23.75 -26.87
C LEU A 14 1.06 -22.21 -26.94
N LEU A 15 0.15 -21.64 -27.73
CA LEU A 15 0.00 -20.18 -27.86
C LEU A 15 -0.70 -19.51 -26.67
N SER A 16 -1.48 -20.27 -25.89
CA SER A 16 -2.16 -19.78 -24.68
C SER A 16 -1.26 -19.59 -23.45
N ILE A 17 0.02 -19.98 -23.52
CA ILE A 17 0.96 -19.92 -22.38
C ILE A 17 1.76 -18.60 -22.35
N VAL A 18 1.70 -17.79 -23.41
CA VAL A 18 2.52 -16.58 -23.59
C VAL A 18 1.66 -15.33 -23.44
N SER A 19 1.15 -15.03 -22.24
CA SER A 19 0.77 -13.66 -21.84
C SER A 19 0.19 -13.60 -20.43
N ILE A 20 0.92 -14.09 -19.42
CA ILE A 20 0.77 -13.55 -18.07
C ILE A 20 1.92 -12.57 -17.87
N ASN A 21 1.84 -11.42 -18.55
CA ASN A 21 2.55 -10.23 -18.08
C ASN A 21 1.87 -9.84 -16.78
N CYS A 22 2.26 -10.50 -15.68
CA CYS A 22 1.96 -10.01 -14.35
C CYS A 22 2.76 -8.72 -14.21
N HIS A 23 2.18 -7.60 -14.66
CA HIS A 23 2.61 -6.29 -14.20
C HIS A 23 2.39 -6.33 -12.70
N ALA A 24 3.48 -6.57 -11.96
CA ALA A 24 3.46 -6.48 -10.51
C ALA A 24 3.11 -5.03 -10.18
N GLN A 25 1.82 -4.77 -9.97
CA GLN A 25 1.34 -3.49 -9.49
C GLN A 25 2.05 -3.24 -8.17
N SER A 26 2.78 -2.13 -8.09
CA SER A 26 3.48 -1.79 -6.87
C SER A 26 2.46 -1.78 -5.72
N PRO A 27 2.72 -2.50 -4.61
CA PRO A 27 1.75 -2.65 -3.55
C PRO A 27 1.50 -1.28 -2.91
N VAL A 28 0.28 -0.76 -3.08
CA VAL A 28 -0.18 0.41 -2.34
C VAL A 28 -0.43 -0.01 -0.89
N VAL A 29 0.22 0.66 0.06
CA VAL A 29 0.03 0.41 1.49
C VAL A 29 -0.87 1.51 2.03
N SER A 30 -2.08 1.15 2.49
CA SER A 30 -3.08 2.13 2.93
C SER A 30 -3.53 1.89 4.37
N CYS A 31 -3.69 2.97 5.12
CA CYS A 31 -4.36 2.93 6.42
C CYS A 31 -5.83 2.50 6.23
N PRO A 32 -6.33 1.52 6.99
CA PRO A 32 -7.75 1.21 7.01
C PRO A 32 -8.55 2.43 7.46
N ALA A 33 -9.63 2.74 6.75
CA ALA A 33 -10.52 3.85 7.10
C ALA A 33 -11.15 3.70 8.48
N THR A 34 -11.26 2.46 8.97
CA THR A 34 -11.81 2.14 10.30
C THR A 34 -11.00 1.06 11.00
N PHE A 35 -11.00 1.10 12.32
CA PHE A 35 -10.49 0.04 13.19
C PHE A 35 -11.63 -0.43 14.12
N SER A 36 -11.67 -1.73 14.43
CA SER A 36 -12.60 -2.27 15.43
C SER A 36 -11.86 -3.13 16.43
N ASP A 37 -12.19 -2.94 17.71
CA ASP A 37 -11.75 -3.76 18.83
C ASP A 37 -12.75 -4.87 19.19
N GLY A 38 -13.82 -5.04 18.40
CA GLY A 38 -14.93 -5.96 18.67
C GLY A 38 -16.10 -5.36 19.47
N HIS A 39 -15.92 -4.18 20.06
CA HIS A 39 -16.96 -3.47 20.81
C HIS A 39 -17.36 -2.15 20.14
N HIS A 40 -16.40 -1.44 19.56
CA HIS A 40 -16.60 -0.18 18.86
C HIS A 40 -15.96 -0.21 17.47
N VAL A 41 -16.38 0.74 16.63
CA VAL A 41 -15.75 1.04 15.33
C VAL A 41 -15.25 2.48 15.39
N TYR A 42 -13.94 2.63 15.28
CA TYR A 42 -13.24 3.91 15.33
C TYR A 42 -12.86 4.35 13.91
N GLN A 43 -13.05 5.63 13.60
CA GLN A 43 -12.67 6.21 12.30
C GLN A 43 -11.18 6.56 12.30
N LEU A 44 -10.54 6.44 11.14
CA LEU A 44 -9.19 6.98 10.95
C LEU A 44 -9.21 8.49 11.22
N ASP A 45 -8.32 8.95 12.09
CA ASP A 45 -8.23 10.35 12.51
C ASP A 45 -6.96 11.01 11.96
N ASN A 46 -5.86 10.26 11.97
CA ASN A 46 -4.57 10.78 11.57
C ASN A 46 -3.65 9.67 11.06
N ALA A 47 -2.58 10.08 10.37
CA ALA A 47 -1.46 9.21 10.08
C ALA A 47 -0.13 9.94 10.21
N LYS A 48 0.87 9.21 10.71
CA LYS A 48 2.26 9.67 10.84
C LYS A 48 3.18 8.71 10.12
N LEU A 49 4.33 9.19 9.68
CA LEU A 49 5.33 8.39 9.01
C LEU A 49 6.65 8.46 9.76
N PHE A 50 7.24 7.29 9.99
CA PHE A 50 8.52 7.18 10.68
C PHE A 50 9.55 6.47 9.82
N ASP A 51 10.82 6.84 10.00
CA ASP A 51 11.96 6.02 9.58
C ASP A 51 12.30 5.03 10.71
N GLY A 52 12.05 3.74 10.43
CA GLY A 52 12.30 2.65 11.37
C GLY A 52 11.10 2.21 12.22
N PRO A 53 11.18 1.02 12.84
CA PRO A 53 10.10 0.47 13.65
C PRO A 53 9.84 1.33 14.89
N ILE A 54 8.62 1.24 15.46
CA ILE A 54 8.17 2.11 16.57
C ILE A 54 9.17 2.19 17.74
N CYS A 55 9.87 1.11 18.06
CA CYS A 55 10.84 1.08 19.16
C CYS A 55 12.05 1.99 18.96
N ASN A 56 12.42 2.31 17.71
CA ASN A 56 13.59 3.13 17.34
C ASN A 56 13.22 4.13 16.22
N LYS A 57 12.05 4.77 16.34
CA LYS A 57 11.46 5.58 15.28
C LYS A 57 12.05 7.00 15.22
N VAL A 58 12.27 7.51 14.02
CA VAL A 58 12.48 8.95 13.76
C VAL A 58 11.27 9.48 13.01
N ASP A 59 10.63 10.52 13.55
CA ASP A 59 9.45 11.14 12.92
C ASP A 59 9.86 11.87 11.63
N LEU A 60 9.17 11.57 10.54
CA LEU A 60 9.43 12.22 9.25
C LEU A 60 8.53 13.45 9.13
N VAL A 61 9.14 14.60 8.89
CA VAL A 61 8.41 15.86 8.69
C VAL A 61 7.89 15.92 7.26
N PRO A 62 6.58 16.11 7.04
CA PRO A 62 6.03 16.19 5.70
C PRO A 62 6.09 17.60 5.10
N GLU A 63 5.84 17.65 3.79
CA GLU A 63 5.41 18.84 3.08
C GLU A 63 3.88 18.99 3.14
N PHE A 64 3.39 20.20 3.42
CA PHE A 64 1.96 20.52 3.42
C PHE A 64 1.55 21.12 2.07
N LYS A 65 0.60 20.48 1.38
CA LYS A 65 0.07 20.90 0.08
C LYS A 65 -1.46 20.90 0.09
N LYS A 66 -2.05 22.09 0.34
CA LYS A 66 -3.50 22.32 0.36
C LYS A 66 -4.25 21.28 1.21
N GLU A 67 -4.86 20.29 0.57
CA GLU A 67 -5.72 19.26 1.16
C GLU A 67 -4.97 17.97 1.51
N LYS A 68 -3.66 17.92 1.22
CA LYS A 68 -2.83 16.76 1.53
C LYS A 68 -1.49 17.11 2.15
N VAL A 69 -0.99 16.14 2.89
CA VAL A 69 0.33 16.09 3.51
C VAL A 69 1.14 15.03 2.78
N ILE A 70 2.38 15.32 2.41
CA ILE A 70 3.22 14.42 1.60
C ILE A 70 4.57 14.20 2.28
N TRP A 71 5.01 12.94 2.33
CA TRP A 71 6.35 12.54 2.70
C TRP A 71 7.05 11.97 1.47
N GLU A 72 8.06 12.67 0.96
CA GLU A 72 8.95 12.13 -0.08
C GLU A 72 10.01 11.23 0.58
N LEU A 73 10.23 10.05 0.00
CA LEU A 73 11.11 9.03 0.58
C LEU A 73 12.35 8.80 -0.25
N THR A 74 13.48 8.70 0.44
CA THR A 74 14.73 8.24 -0.16
C THR A 74 14.88 6.73 0.03
N PRO A 75 15.66 6.04 -0.82
CA PRO A 75 15.84 4.59 -0.72
C PRO A 75 16.38 4.07 0.62
N GLN A 76 16.97 4.95 1.43
CA GLN A 76 17.54 4.63 2.74
C GLN A 76 16.48 4.59 3.85
N ILE A 77 15.37 5.31 3.68
CA ILE A 77 14.29 5.38 4.66
C ILE A 77 13.57 4.03 4.71
N LYS A 78 13.27 3.57 5.93
CA LYS A 78 12.40 2.42 6.19
C LYS A 78 11.04 2.95 6.65
N PRO A 79 10.08 3.16 5.74
CA PRO A 79 8.84 3.89 6.08
C PRO A 79 7.86 3.02 6.87
N TYR A 80 7.58 3.42 8.10
CA TYR A 80 6.52 2.85 8.93
C TYR A 80 5.37 3.85 9.04
N LEU A 81 4.27 3.55 8.36
CA LEU A 81 3.04 4.34 8.38
C LEU A 81 2.23 3.94 9.62
N VAL A 82 1.98 4.89 10.51
CA VAL A 82 1.20 4.71 11.73
C VAL A 82 -0.17 5.36 11.54
N CYS A 83 -1.21 4.54 11.60
CA CYS A 83 -2.61 4.93 11.45
C CYS A 83 -3.24 5.11 12.84
N GLU A 84 -3.67 6.31 13.18
CA GLU A 84 -4.25 6.67 14.48
C GLU A 84 -5.78 6.81 14.34
N TYR A 85 -6.53 6.29 15.32
CA TYR A 85 -7.99 6.21 15.26
C TYR A 85 -8.68 7.09 16.30
N ALA A 86 -9.74 7.79 15.89
CA ALA A 86 -10.44 8.78 16.69
C ALA A 86 -11.03 8.16 17.96
N GLY A 87 -10.87 8.84 19.10
CA GLY A 87 -11.47 8.42 20.37
C GLY A 87 -10.81 7.21 21.03
N THR A 88 -9.63 6.79 20.57
CA THR A 88 -8.87 5.69 21.16
C THR A 88 -7.35 5.88 21.06
N ASN A 89 -6.60 5.10 21.84
CA ASN A 89 -5.13 4.99 21.71
C ASN A 89 -4.71 3.82 20.81
N HIS A 90 -5.68 3.12 20.19
CA HIS A 90 -5.37 2.07 19.22
C HIS A 90 -4.77 2.66 17.94
N TYR A 91 -3.79 1.96 17.39
CA TYR A 91 -3.15 2.31 16.14
C TYR A 91 -2.78 1.05 15.36
N ILE A 92 -2.66 1.20 14.03
CA ILE A 92 -2.11 0.17 13.14
C ILE A 92 -0.79 0.68 12.58
N VAL A 93 0.20 -0.20 12.49
CA VAL A 93 1.51 0.12 11.91
C VAL A 93 1.69 -0.72 10.66
N LEU A 94 1.96 -0.06 9.54
CA LEU A 94 2.20 -0.69 8.25
C LEU A 94 3.62 -0.38 7.80
N TYR A 95 4.38 -1.41 7.46
CA TYR A 95 5.69 -1.24 6.85
C TYR A 95 5.54 -1.04 5.33
N ALA A 96 5.71 0.20 4.85
CA ALA A 96 5.51 0.59 3.46
C ALA A 96 6.76 0.33 2.60
N LYS A 97 7.30 -0.90 2.65
CA LYS A 97 8.55 -1.26 1.98
C LYS A 97 8.52 -0.93 0.49
N GLY A 98 9.48 -0.14 0.04
CA GLY A 98 9.65 0.22 -1.38
C GLY A 98 8.77 1.38 -1.84
N ALA A 99 8.05 2.05 -0.93
CA ALA A 99 7.39 3.31 -1.26
C ALA A 99 8.41 4.41 -1.57
N ALA A 100 8.12 5.20 -2.60
CA ALA A 100 8.84 6.42 -2.95
C ALA A 100 8.22 7.65 -2.27
N TYR A 101 6.94 7.58 -1.91
CA TYR A 101 6.27 8.63 -1.15
C TYR A 101 5.09 8.06 -0.36
N CYS A 102 4.67 8.81 0.66
CA CYS A 102 3.40 8.62 1.33
C CYS A 102 2.62 9.93 1.32
N GLU A 103 1.31 9.85 1.33
CA GLU A 103 0.44 11.01 1.46
C GLU A 103 -0.73 10.75 2.40
N ARG A 104 -1.21 11.82 3.01
CA ARG A 104 -2.41 11.84 3.85
C ARG A 104 -3.34 12.97 3.40
N TYR A 105 -4.62 12.66 3.25
CA TYR A 105 -5.69 13.62 2.95
C TYR A 105 -6.44 13.97 4.24
N GLU A 106 -7.01 15.18 4.30
CA GLU A 106 -7.70 15.67 5.50
C GLU A 106 -9.22 15.38 5.51
N ALA A 107 -9.86 15.24 4.35
CA ALA A 107 -11.33 15.14 4.27
C ALA A 107 -11.84 14.30 3.07
N PRO A 108 -12.30 13.06 3.28
CA PRO A 108 -12.15 12.28 4.52
C PRO A 108 -10.67 11.94 4.77
N VAL A 109 -10.31 11.66 6.02
CA VAL A 109 -8.94 11.26 6.34
C VAL A 109 -8.61 9.94 5.64
N GLN A 110 -7.54 9.96 4.86
CA GLN A 110 -7.00 8.80 4.17
C GLN A 110 -5.49 8.90 4.19
N ALA A 111 -4.77 7.79 4.32
CA ALA A 111 -3.32 7.79 4.24
C ALA A 111 -2.82 6.55 3.49
N HIS A 112 -1.88 6.75 2.58
CA HIS A 112 -1.31 5.67 1.78
C HIS A 112 0.11 5.97 1.31
N CYS A 113 0.84 4.91 0.99
CA CYS A 113 2.20 4.95 0.46
C CYS A 113 2.28 4.21 -0.88
N MET A 114 3.04 4.77 -1.81
CA MET A 114 3.15 4.32 -3.20
C MET A 114 4.61 4.38 -3.66
N SER A 115 4.99 3.54 -4.63
CA SER A 115 6.30 3.63 -5.32
C SER A 115 6.30 4.59 -6.49
#